data_AF-A0A1Q3B6A1-F1
#
_entry.id   AF-A0A1Q3B6A1-F1
#
_cell.length_a   1.000
_cell.length_b   1.000
_cell.length_c   1.000
_cell.angle_alpha   90.00
_cell.angle_beta   90.00
_cell.angle_gamma   90.00
#
_symmetry.space_group_name_H-M   'P 1'
#
loop_
_entity.id
_entity.type
_entity.pdbx_description
1 polymer ?
#
loop_
_entity_poly.entity_id
_entity_poly.type
_entity_poly.pdbx_seq_one_letter_code
_entity_poly.pdbx_strand_id
1 'polypeptide(L)'
;MHLGLRLCTERGLSITSVELDSLLIVNCFNDHMPNASISHVYREGNGLADRLAARGHTCQGIAIFDRDSLPPSCFAAYQADLSGQPQYRPP
;
A
#
# COMPACT_ATOMS: atom_id res chain seq x y z
N MET A 1 3.79 3.15 7.01
CA MET A 1 4.97 3.37 6.14
C MET A 1 6.19 2.52 6.52
N HIS A 2 6.67 2.57 7.77
CA HIS A 2 7.93 1.90 8.14
C HIS A 2 8.00 0.41 7.77
N LEU A 3 6.91 -0.34 7.94
CA LEU A 3 6.87 -1.77 7.59
C LEU A 3 7.10 -2.00 6.08
N GLY A 4 6.41 -1.26 5.21
CA GLY A 4 6.53 -1.42 3.76
C GLY A 4 7.94 -1.13 3.26
N LEU A 5 8.51 0.01 3.69
CA LEU A 5 9.88 0.39 3.34
C LEU A 5 10.90 -0.64 3.85
N ARG A 6 10.75 -1.07 5.12
CA ARG A 6 11.62 -2.10 5.72
C ARG A 6 11.56 -3.42 4.95
N LEU A 7 10.37 -3.88 4.57
CA LEU A 7 10.18 -5.12 3.81
C LEU A 7 10.82 -5.05 2.41
N CYS A 8 10.81 -3.88 1.75
CA CYS A 8 11.51 -3.68 0.49
C CYS A 8 13.03 -3.79 0.69
N THR A 9 13.58 -3.11 1.70
CA THR A 9 15.01 -3.17 2.03
C THR A 9 15.46 -4.58 2.41
N GLU A 10 14.69 -5.29 3.25
CA GLU A 10 14.97 -6.68 3.66
C GLU A 10 14.95 -7.66 2.48
N ARG A 11 14.19 -7.35 1.41
CA ARG A 11 14.16 -8.13 0.17
C ARG A 11 15.19 -7.68 -0.88
N GLY A 12 16.05 -6.71 -0.56
CA GLY A 12 17.03 -6.17 -1.50
C GLY A 12 16.41 -5.37 -2.66
N LEU A 13 15.17 -4.87 -2.49
CA LEU A 13 14.49 -4.06 -3.49
C LEU A 13 14.88 -2.59 -3.34
N SER A 14 15.38 -1.99 -4.42
CA SER A 14 15.58 -0.54 -4.49
C SER A 14 14.24 0.15 -4.71
N ILE A 15 13.84 0.99 -3.76
CA ILE A 15 12.58 1.72 -3.81
C ILE A 15 12.75 2.93 -4.73
N THR A 16 12.04 2.95 -5.85
CA THR A 16 12.06 4.06 -6.83
C THR A 16 10.85 4.97 -6.70
N SER A 17 9.71 4.42 -6.28
CA SER A 17 8.46 5.16 -6.11
C SER A 17 7.64 4.59 -4.95
N VAL A 18 6.88 5.46 -4.28
CA VAL A 18 5.94 5.09 -3.21
C VAL A 18 4.66 5.89 -3.41
N GLU A 19 3.54 5.18 -3.54
CA GLU A 19 2.20 5.78 -3.67
C GLU A 19 1.47 5.70 -2.33
N LEU A 20 0.85 6.81 -1.92
CA LEU A 20 0.17 6.93 -0.62
C LEU A 20 -1.09 7.79 -0.76
N ASP A 21 -2.12 7.45 0.01
CA ASP A 21 -3.37 8.22 0.05
C ASP A 21 -3.38 9.31 1.14
N SER A 22 -2.31 9.42 1.94
CA SER A 22 -2.12 10.44 2.96
C SER A 22 -1.28 11.62 2.46
N LEU A 23 -1.93 12.73 2.12
CA LEU A 23 -1.24 13.94 1.67
C LEU A 23 -0.28 14.51 2.73
N LEU A 24 -0.61 14.36 4.02
CA LEU A 24 0.27 14.75 5.12
C LEU A 24 1.61 14.02 5.03
N ILE A 25 1.57 12.70 4.83
CA ILE A 25 2.78 11.89 4.75
C ILE A 25 3.59 12.25 3.50
N VAL A 26 2.93 12.41 2.36
CA VAL A 26 3.60 12.82 1.10
C VAL A 26 4.38 14.11 1.35
N ASN A 27 3.73 15.15 1.91
CA ASN A 27 4.37 16.44 2.16
C ASN A 27 5.50 16.37 3.19
N CYS A 28 5.38 15.54 4.22
CA CYS A 28 6.43 15.43 5.25
C CYS A 28 7.68 14.68 4.77
N PHE A 29 7.52 13.69 3.89
CA PHE A 29 8.59 12.72 3.60
C PHE A 29 9.20 12.83 2.20
N ASN A 30 8.58 13.57 1.27
CA ASN A 30 9.09 13.66 -0.10
C ASN A 30 10.54 14.19 -0.12
N ASP A 31 10.82 15.24 0.66
CA ASP A 31 12.16 15.84 0.76
C ASP A 31 13.18 14.94 1.51
N HIS A 32 12.71 13.92 2.22
CA HIS A 32 13.52 13.01 3.01
C HIS A 32 13.85 11.70 2.28
N MET A 33 13.32 11.49 1.07
CA MET A 33 13.60 10.32 0.24
C MET A 33 14.21 10.72 -1.11
N PRO A 34 15.45 11.21 -1.16
CA PRO A 34 16.05 11.74 -2.39
C PRO A 34 16.18 10.72 -3.54
N ASN A 35 16.13 9.42 -3.21
CA ASN A 35 16.26 8.33 -4.18
C ASN A 35 14.91 7.71 -4.60
N ALA A 36 13.78 8.21 -4.08
CA ALA A 36 12.44 7.69 -4.39
C ALA A 36 11.43 8.83 -4.52
N SER A 37 10.52 8.75 -5.49
CA SER A 37 9.40 9.69 -5.58
C SER A 37 8.26 9.25 -4.66
N ILE A 38 7.78 10.13 -3.78
CA ILE A 38 6.56 9.89 -3.02
C ILE A 38 5.41 10.65 -3.69
N SER A 39 4.40 9.92 -4.18
CA SER A 39 3.23 10.50 -4.85
C SER A 39 1.95 10.27 -4.07
N HIS A 40 1.05 11.25 -4.16
CA HIS A 40 -0.30 11.12 -3.63
C HIS A 40 -1.20 10.41 -4.63
N VAL A 41 -1.98 9.44 -4.14
CA VAL A 41 -3.07 8.82 -4.90
C VAL A 41 -4.40 9.04 -4.19
N TYR A 42 -5.49 9.09 -4.95
CA TYR A 42 -6.83 9.08 -4.36
C TYR A 42 -7.03 7.80 -3.53
N ARG A 43 -7.82 7.89 -2.46
CA ARG A 43 -8.04 6.76 -1.54
C ARG A 43 -8.62 5.55 -2.28
N GLU A 44 -9.45 5.80 -3.28
CA GLU A 44 -10.09 4.82 -4.15
C GLU A 44 -9.09 4.02 -4.99
N GLY A 45 -7.88 4.56 -5.22
CA GLY A 45 -6.79 3.88 -5.92
C GLY A 45 -5.77 3.19 -5.00
N ASN A 46 -6.00 3.22 -3.68
CA ASN A 46 -5.13 2.59 -2.68
C ASN A 46 -5.85 1.44 -1.94
N GLY A 47 -6.79 0.77 -2.60
CA GLY A 47 -7.76 -0.08 -1.93
C GLY A 47 -7.19 -1.40 -1.41
N LEU A 48 -6.18 -1.99 -2.08
CA LEU A 48 -5.49 -3.18 -1.58
C LEU A 48 -4.79 -2.88 -0.25
N ALA A 49 -4.02 -1.78 -0.19
CA ALA A 49 -3.31 -1.38 1.02
C ALA A 49 -4.29 -1.13 2.18
N ASP A 50 -5.43 -0.50 1.90
CA ASP A 50 -6.49 -0.25 2.87
C ASP A 50 -7.09 -1.55 3.43
N ARG A 51 -7.40 -2.53 2.57
CA ARG A 51 -7.94 -3.83 3.01
C ARG A 51 -6.94 -4.66 3.78
N LEU A 52 -5.66 -4.61 3.39
CA LEU A 52 -4.58 -5.26 4.14
C LEU A 52 -4.39 -4.60 5.51
N ALA A 53 -4.47 -3.27 5.59
CA ALA A 53 -4.42 -2.54 6.86
C ALA A 53 -5.60 -2.89 7.78
N ALA A 54 -6.82 -2.94 7.23
CA ALA A 54 -8.03 -3.32 7.97
C ALA A 54 -7.95 -4.76 8.50
N ARG A 55 -7.39 -5.70 7.73
CA ARG A 55 -7.12 -7.06 8.22
C ARG A 55 -6.01 -7.10 9.26
N GLY A 56 -4.93 -6.35 9.04
CA GLY A 56 -3.83 -6.24 10.00
C GLY A 56 -4.28 -5.71 11.36
N HIS A 57 -5.35 -4.90 11.41
CA HIS A 57 -5.94 -4.44 12.67
C HIS A 57 -6.47 -5.58 13.55
N THR A 58 -6.92 -6.70 12.95
CA THR A 58 -7.48 -7.85 13.68
C THR A 58 -6.53 -9.03 13.78
N CYS A 59 -5.36 -8.97 13.14
CA CYS A 59 -4.34 -10.03 13.17
C CYS A 59 -3.27 -9.77 14.23
N GLN A 60 -2.71 -10.84 14.80
CA GLN A 60 -1.49 -10.77 15.59
C GLN A 60 -0.27 -11.15 14.72
N GLY A 61 0.80 -10.36 14.82
CA GLY A 61 2.05 -10.61 14.07
C GLY A 61 2.04 -10.06 12.65
N ILE A 62 2.95 -10.58 11.82
CA ILE A 62 3.12 -10.18 10.42
C ILE A 62 2.66 -11.33 9.54
N ALA A 63 1.74 -11.05 8.61
CA ALA A 63 1.34 -11.98 7.55
C ALA A 63 1.88 -11.47 6.21
N ILE A 64 2.44 -12.39 5.42
CA ILE A 64 2.95 -12.11 4.07
C ILE A 64 2.09 -12.95 3.11
N PHE A 65 1.56 -12.29 2.09
CA PHE A 65 0.76 -12.93 1.06
C PHE A 65 1.43 -12.75 -0.29
N ASP A 66 1.58 -13.86 -1.02
CA ASP A 66 1.78 -13.85 -2.47
C ASP A 66 0.43 -13.66 -3.18
N ARG A 67 0.47 -13.33 -4.48
CA ARG A 67 -0.71 -13.10 -5.32
C ARG A 67 -1.78 -14.19 -5.15
N ASP A 68 -1.36 -15.45 -5.16
CA ASP A 68 -2.27 -16.61 -5.13
C ASP A 68 -2.78 -16.95 -3.71
N SER A 69 -2.20 -16.32 -2.69
CA SER A 69 -2.57 -16.51 -1.28
C SER A 69 -3.39 -15.35 -0.70
N LEU A 70 -3.66 -14.32 -1.51
CA LEU A 70 -4.44 -13.17 -1.07
C LEU A 70 -5.86 -13.59 -0.68
N PRO A 71 -6.38 -13.11 0.46
CA PRO A 71 -7.78 -13.33 0.80
C PRO A 71 -8.71 -12.79 -0.31
N PRO A 72 -9.87 -13.42 -0.56
CA PRO A 72 -10.74 -13.04 -1.69
C PRO A 72 -11.09 -11.55 -1.73
N SER A 73 -11.35 -10.95 -0.56
CA SER A 73 -11.65 -9.52 -0.47
C SER A 73 -10.47 -8.61 -0.82
N CYS A 74 -9.23 -9.06 -0.59
CA CYS A 74 -8.01 -8.34 -0.96
C CYS A 74 -7.65 -8.59 -2.43
N PHE A 75 -7.89 -9.80 -2.94
CA PHE A 75 -7.67 -10.13 -4.34
C PHE A 75 -8.56 -9.30 -5.29
N ALA A 76 -9.84 -9.12 -4.95
CA ALA A 76 -10.73 -8.25 -5.72
C ALA A 76 -10.22 -6.79 -5.77
N ALA A 77 -9.70 -6.28 -4.65
CA ALA A 77 -9.10 -4.94 -4.59
C ALA A 77 -7.81 -4.85 -5.41
N TYR A 78 -6.96 -5.87 -5.34
CA TYR A 78 -5.77 -5.95 -6.17
C TYR A 78 -6.09 -5.84 -7.67
N GLN A 79 -7.14 -6.53 -8.13
CA GLN A 79 -7.59 -6.45 -9.53
C GLN A 79 -8.15 -5.07 -9.90
N ALA A 80 -8.89 -4.43 -8.99
CA ALA A 80 -9.41 -3.09 -9.20
C ALA A 80 -8.27 -2.05 -9.29
N ASP A 81 -7.31 -2.08 -8.36
CA ASP A 81 -6.15 -1.18 -8.37
C ASP A 81 -5.31 -1.37 -9.65
N LEU A 82 -5.08 -2.63 -10.07
CA LEU A 82 -4.37 -2.94 -11.31
C LEU A 82 -5.08 -2.44 -12.57
N SER A 83 -6.41 -2.39 -12.56
CA SER A 83 -7.21 -1.92 -13.69
C SER A 83 -7.48 -0.41 -13.64
N GLY A 84 -6.95 0.29 -12.62
CA GLY A 84 -7.20 1.71 -12.38
C GLY A 84 -8.67 2.00 -12.05
N GLN A 85 -9.43 1.00 -11.61
CA GLN A 85 -10.83 1.17 -11.24
C GLN A 85 -10.92 1.73 -9.82
N PRO A 86 -11.70 2.81 -9.61
CA PRO A 86 -11.88 3.36 -8.27
C PRO A 86 -12.62 2.34 -7.39
N GLN A 87 -12.09 2.09 -6.20
CA GLN A 87 -12.74 1.23 -5.22
C GLN A 87 -13.72 2.00 -4.34
N TYR A 88 -14.96 1.52 -4.29
CA TYR A 88 -15.95 2.02 -3.34
C TYR A 88 -15.60 1.60 -1.92
N ARG A 89 -15.54 2.58 -1.03
CA ARG A 89 -15.44 2.40 0.42
C ARG A 89 -16.70 3.01 1.06
N PRO A 90 -17.53 2.23 1.77
CA PRO A 90 -18.61 2.79 2.55
C PRO A 90 -18.06 3.77 3.61
N PRO A 91 -18.83 4.82 3.97
CA PRO A 91 -18.47 5.73 5.05
C PRO A 91 -18.31 5.03 6.40
#